data_AF-A0A517RLI8-F1
#
_entry.id   AF-A0A517RLI8-F1
#
_cell.length_a   1.000
_cell.length_b   1.000
_cell.length_c   1.000
_cell.angle_alpha   90.00
_cell.angle_beta   90.00
_cell.angle_gamma   90.00
#
_symmetry.space_group_name_H-M   'P 1'
#
loop_
_entity.id
_entity.type
_entity.pdbx_description
1 polymer ?
#
loop_
_entity_poly.entity_id
_entity_poly.type
_entity_poly.pdbx_seq_one_letter_code
_entity_poly.pdbx_strand_id
1 'polypeptide(L)'
;MSINPLEYQPGGDKKNSEFFDEYRMKIYERRQSSGVDDLLNTMRGIVVQVEQGDALPYLHELYLMGPYRYTASFWNTTHKVYVLTSEPEFPRLFVLEPLEKDYEDEITMYNRLYPLSSQKPNARYIGEIFSTKDVAETQKTLESHNIRFNYHHETKNPFFTESHFAFTFPSDFTCNRVGYTQVEIDDFDALNLGTPFELDASVVDSLNQVVEFAEAEKLDSLILGVDHLATRILAGEREDAILEFLTMSNHYFWGAYNISAMNSSTNVTRNGYVDDDKKSPAKVFTANNTPSFVNSFENLPMPTEDFVRNYGRRLHHVAYEVVDGNHRAGEKNVDYVVNTLKDKGIPFLAHVVGECLDEPNLKQIFSKHSDYSILITEYVERCHGYEGFFTKSNVAALTEAAGKDERYEHGHVFD
;
A
#
# COMPACT_ATOMS: atom_id res chain seq x y z
N MET A 1 -1.11 24.32 3.89
CA MET A 1 -0.11 24.76 4.90
C MET A 1 0.72 23.55 5.25
N SER A 2 2.05 23.65 5.25
CA SER A 2 2.90 22.52 5.62
C SER A 2 2.80 22.24 7.13
N ILE A 3 2.62 20.97 7.51
CA ILE A 3 2.60 20.56 8.92
C ILE A 3 4.03 20.55 9.47
N ASN A 4 4.24 21.14 10.66
CA ASN A 4 5.49 20.98 11.42
C ASN A 4 5.39 19.73 12.32
N PRO A 5 6.12 18.64 12.04
CA PRO A 5 6.02 17.39 12.81
C PRO A 5 6.44 17.55 14.28
N LEU A 6 7.28 18.55 14.61
CA LEU A 6 7.75 18.81 15.97
C LEU A 6 6.70 19.47 16.87
N GLU A 7 5.71 20.14 16.27
CA GLU A 7 4.64 20.84 17.00
C GLU A 7 3.31 20.07 16.94
N TYR A 8 3.19 19.16 15.97
CA TYR A 8 1.98 18.39 15.74
C TYR A 8 1.67 17.41 16.88
N GLN A 9 0.43 17.46 17.37
CA GLN A 9 -0.09 16.53 18.37
C GLN A 9 -0.85 15.41 17.68
N PRO A 10 -0.40 14.14 17.80
CA PRO A 10 -1.10 13.01 17.21
C PRO A 10 -2.53 12.86 17.71
N GLY A 11 -3.44 12.58 16.79
CA GLY A 11 -4.84 12.28 17.10
C GLY A 11 -5.07 10.83 17.53
N GLY A 12 -6.32 10.56 17.93
CA GLY A 12 -6.79 9.23 18.31
C GLY A 12 -6.63 8.91 19.81
N ASP A 13 -6.96 7.67 20.19
CA ASP A 13 -7.06 7.24 21.60
C ASP A 13 -6.09 6.12 21.97
N LYS A 14 -5.26 5.66 21.03
CA LYS A 14 -4.23 4.67 21.34
C LYS A 14 -3.08 5.36 22.06
N LYS A 15 -2.79 4.91 23.27
CA LYS A 15 -1.56 5.30 23.99
C LYS A 15 -0.36 4.55 23.41
N ASN A 16 0.66 5.28 22.96
CA ASN A 16 1.94 4.70 22.53
C ASN A 16 2.87 4.50 23.74
N SER A 17 3.95 3.74 23.53
CA SER A 17 5.00 3.61 24.56
C SER A 17 5.81 4.90 24.72
N GLU A 18 6.44 5.06 25.88
CA GLU A 18 7.38 6.17 26.12
C GLU A 18 8.56 6.13 25.14
N PHE A 19 9.02 4.92 24.78
CA PHE A 19 10.04 4.72 23.75
C PHE A 19 9.60 5.32 22.41
N PHE A 20 8.39 4.99 21.95
CA PHE A 20 7.89 5.52 20.69
C PHE A 20 7.80 7.05 20.71
N ASP A 21 7.22 7.63 21.76
CA ASP A 21 7.05 9.07 21.84
C ASP A 21 8.39 9.83 21.90
N GLU A 22 9.38 9.29 22.63
CA GLU A 22 10.73 9.84 22.69
C GLU A 22 11.44 9.77 21.33
N TYR A 23 11.51 8.58 20.72
CA TYR A 23 12.30 8.38 19.51
C TYR A 23 11.65 8.97 18.27
N ARG A 24 10.32 9.08 18.22
CA ARG A 24 9.61 9.80 17.16
C ARG A 24 10.09 11.25 17.05
N MET A 25 10.19 11.95 18.18
CA MET A 25 10.66 13.34 18.21
C MET A 25 12.12 13.46 17.80
N LYS A 26 12.99 12.57 18.34
CA LYS A 26 14.40 12.51 17.94
C LYS A 26 14.59 12.24 16.45
N ILE A 27 13.74 11.41 15.85
CA ILE A 27 13.76 11.16 14.41
C ILE A 27 13.44 12.44 13.64
N TYR A 28 12.40 13.18 14.03
CA TYR A 28 12.05 14.44 13.37
C TYR A 28 13.17 15.48 13.48
N GLU A 29 13.77 15.64 14.66
CA GLU A 29 14.94 16.49 14.86
C GLU A 29 16.12 16.04 13.99
N ARG A 30 16.38 14.72 13.93
CA ARG A 30 17.45 14.15 13.10
C ARG A 30 17.22 14.45 11.62
N ARG A 31 16.02 14.23 11.10
CA ARG A 31 15.69 14.50 9.68
C ARG A 31 15.88 15.96 9.30
N GLN A 32 15.47 16.89 10.17
CA GLN A 32 15.72 18.32 9.96
C GLN A 32 17.22 18.63 9.98
N SER A 33 17.95 18.15 10.99
CA SER A 33 19.38 18.45 11.14
C SER A 33 20.26 17.79 10.07
N SER A 34 19.85 16.64 9.54
CA SER A 34 20.56 15.90 8.49
C SER A 34 20.12 16.31 7.07
N GLY A 35 19.10 17.15 6.93
CA GLY A 35 18.56 17.59 5.64
C GLY A 35 17.66 16.58 4.92
N VAL A 36 17.23 15.48 5.55
CA VAL A 36 16.33 14.48 4.92
C VAL A 36 14.99 15.11 4.55
N ASP A 37 14.42 15.94 5.44
CA ASP A 37 13.15 16.63 5.17
C ASP A 37 13.25 17.60 3.98
N ASP A 38 14.44 18.15 3.71
CA ASP A 38 14.69 19.03 2.57
C ASP A 38 14.99 18.26 1.28
N LEU A 39 15.55 17.05 1.37
CA LEU A 39 15.87 16.21 0.22
C LEU A 39 14.61 15.60 -0.40
N LEU A 40 13.71 15.10 0.44
CA LEU A 40 12.56 14.31 0.01
C LEU A 40 11.35 15.17 -0.38
N ASN A 41 10.64 14.73 -1.42
CA ASN A 41 9.38 15.31 -1.87
C ASN A 41 8.26 14.25 -1.82
N THR A 42 7.28 14.30 -2.70
CA THR A 42 6.15 13.37 -2.69
C THR A 42 6.53 11.95 -3.10
N MET A 43 5.71 10.98 -2.70
CA MET A 43 5.72 9.64 -3.30
C MET A 43 5.37 9.76 -4.78
N ARG A 44 6.17 9.14 -5.66
CA ARG A 44 5.98 9.14 -7.11
C ARG A 44 5.77 7.76 -7.70
N GLY A 45 6.04 6.69 -6.95
CA GLY A 45 5.85 5.32 -7.43
C GLY A 45 5.32 4.38 -6.36
N ILE A 46 4.51 3.41 -6.79
CA ILE A 46 4.03 2.25 -6.03
C ILE A 46 4.44 1.03 -6.85
N VAL A 47 5.09 0.04 -6.23
CA VAL A 47 5.64 -1.11 -6.94
C VAL A 47 4.98 -2.39 -6.44
N VAL A 48 4.39 -3.15 -7.36
CA VAL A 48 3.78 -4.45 -7.10
C VAL A 48 4.42 -5.47 -8.02
N GLN A 49 4.78 -6.63 -7.47
CA GLN A 49 5.22 -7.79 -8.25
C GLN A 49 4.11 -8.83 -8.26
N VAL A 50 3.98 -9.54 -9.38
CA VAL A 50 3.05 -10.66 -9.58
C VAL A 50 3.81 -11.91 -10.02
N GLU A 51 3.12 -13.05 -10.14
CA GLU A 51 3.71 -14.25 -10.74
C GLU A 51 3.93 -14.09 -12.25
N GLN A 52 4.82 -14.92 -12.79
CA GLN A 52 4.95 -15.06 -14.24
C GLN A 52 3.60 -15.48 -14.85
N GLY A 53 3.11 -14.72 -15.82
CA GLY A 53 1.83 -14.94 -16.50
C GLY A 53 0.66 -14.15 -15.93
N ASP A 54 0.80 -13.52 -14.77
CA ASP A 54 -0.30 -12.83 -14.08
C ASP A 54 -0.41 -11.33 -14.41
N ALA A 55 0.59 -10.72 -15.07
CA ALA A 55 0.57 -9.27 -15.25
C ALA A 55 -0.59 -8.78 -16.12
N LEU A 56 -0.85 -9.40 -17.28
CA LEU A 56 -1.91 -8.93 -18.17
C LEU A 56 -3.31 -9.06 -17.55
N PRO A 57 -3.67 -10.19 -16.89
CA PRO A 57 -4.91 -10.27 -16.11
C PRO A 57 -4.96 -9.22 -14.99
N TYR A 58 -3.85 -8.99 -14.28
CA TYR A 58 -3.80 -7.98 -13.23
C TYR A 58 -3.99 -6.55 -13.76
N LEU A 59 -3.45 -6.23 -14.95
CA LEU A 59 -3.71 -4.96 -15.63
C LEU A 59 -5.21 -4.76 -15.91
N HIS A 60 -5.94 -5.82 -16.31
CA HIS A 60 -7.40 -5.73 -16.49
C HIS A 60 -8.13 -5.48 -15.17
N GLU A 61 -7.71 -6.15 -14.09
CA GLU A 61 -8.24 -5.93 -12.75
C GLU A 61 -8.02 -4.47 -12.31
N LEU A 62 -6.81 -3.93 -12.50
CA LEU A 62 -6.45 -2.54 -12.20
C LEU A 62 -7.26 -1.53 -13.02
N TYR A 63 -7.54 -1.83 -14.30
CA TYR A 63 -8.40 -0.98 -15.15
C TYR A 63 -9.84 -0.93 -14.65
N LEU A 64 -10.36 -2.09 -14.26
CA LEU A 64 -11.75 -2.23 -13.82
C LEU A 64 -11.95 -1.64 -12.42
N MET A 65 -11.00 -1.88 -11.52
CA MET A 65 -11.13 -1.56 -10.09
C MET A 65 -10.43 -0.26 -9.68
N GLY A 66 -9.67 0.39 -10.56
CA GLY A 66 -8.89 1.57 -10.23
C GLY A 66 -8.78 2.59 -11.37
N PRO A 67 -8.16 3.75 -11.10
CA PRO A 67 -8.00 4.83 -12.07
C PRO A 67 -6.80 4.60 -13.02
N TYR A 68 -5.99 3.58 -12.76
CA TYR A 68 -4.69 3.41 -13.41
C TYR A 68 -4.82 2.81 -14.81
N ARG A 69 -4.10 3.38 -15.77
CA ARG A 69 -4.07 2.97 -17.17
C ARG A 69 -2.64 2.71 -17.64
N TYR A 70 -2.45 1.65 -18.43
CA TYR A 70 -1.17 1.29 -19.03
C TYR A 70 -0.61 2.46 -19.84
N THR A 71 0.70 2.69 -19.71
CA THR A 71 1.39 3.79 -20.38
C THR A 71 2.66 3.32 -21.09
N ALA A 72 3.44 2.45 -20.47
CA ALA A 72 4.68 1.95 -21.06
C ALA A 72 5.05 0.57 -20.52
N SER A 73 5.88 -0.16 -21.26
CA SER A 73 6.47 -1.41 -20.78
C SER A 73 7.90 -1.64 -21.24
N PHE A 74 8.65 -2.37 -20.41
CA PHE A 74 10.08 -2.60 -20.58
C PHE A 74 10.45 -4.04 -20.22
N TRP A 75 11.44 -4.59 -20.93
CA TRP A 75 12.14 -5.81 -20.55
C TRP A 75 13.45 -5.43 -19.89
N ASN A 76 13.63 -5.79 -18.62
CA ASN A 76 14.96 -5.87 -18.05
C ASN A 76 15.47 -7.33 -18.11
N THR A 77 16.61 -7.62 -17.48
CA THR A 77 17.21 -8.96 -17.54
C THR A 77 16.45 -10.04 -16.76
N THR A 78 15.50 -9.67 -15.90
CA THR A 78 14.77 -10.59 -15.02
C THR A 78 13.26 -10.40 -14.98
N HIS A 79 12.74 -9.24 -15.38
CA HIS A 79 11.33 -8.90 -15.35
C HIS A 79 10.87 -8.15 -16.60
N LYS A 80 9.59 -8.30 -16.91
CA LYS A 80 8.81 -7.26 -17.57
C LYS A 80 8.38 -6.23 -16.53
N VAL A 81 8.52 -4.96 -16.88
CA VAL A 81 8.07 -3.82 -16.09
C VAL A 81 6.95 -3.16 -16.85
N TYR A 82 5.77 -3.08 -16.25
CA TYR A 82 4.62 -2.35 -16.78
C TYR A 82 4.42 -1.08 -15.95
N VAL A 83 4.24 0.05 -16.60
CA VAL A 83 3.98 1.34 -15.95
C VAL A 83 2.54 1.74 -16.23
N LEU A 84 1.80 2.03 -15.16
CA LEU A 84 0.45 2.57 -15.24
C LEU A 84 0.39 3.97 -14.59
N THR A 85 -0.37 4.86 -15.23
CA THR A 85 -0.59 6.25 -14.81
C THR A 85 -2.06 6.49 -14.49
N SER A 86 -2.35 7.44 -13.61
CA SER A 86 -3.69 7.98 -13.39
C SER A 86 -3.65 9.50 -13.62
N GLU A 87 -3.72 10.30 -12.56
CA GLU A 87 -3.54 11.76 -12.66
C GLU A 87 -2.05 12.14 -12.66
N PRO A 88 -1.66 13.26 -13.31
CA PRO A 88 -0.26 13.68 -13.40
C PRO A 88 0.46 13.81 -12.04
N GLU A 89 -0.23 14.28 -11.00
CA GLU A 89 0.32 14.50 -9.66
C GLU A 89 0.35 13.22 -8.78
N PHE A 90 -0.30 12.12 -9.19
CA PHE A 90 -0.39 10.92 -8.38
C PHE A 90 0.77 9.94 -8.63
N PRO A 91 1.12 9.09 -7.65
CA PRO A 91 2.15 8.07 -7.84
C PRO A 91 1.82 7.15 -9.02
N ARG A 92 2.84 6.79 -9.80
CA ARG A 92 2.74 5.77 -10.85
C ARG A 92 2.69 4.38 -10.23
N LEU A 93 1.99 3.46 -10.89
CA LEU A 93 1.97 2.06 -10.48
C LEU A 93 2.89 1.26 -11.40
N PHE A 94 3.93 0.67 -10.82
CA PHE A 94 4.83 -0.26 -11.49
C PHE A 94 4.39 -1.69 -11.18
N VAL A 95 4.12 -2.47 -12.22
CA VAL A 95 3.85 -3.91 -12.10
C VAL A 95 5.06 -4.67 -12.64
N LEU A 96 5.67 -5.50 -11.80
CA LEU A 96 6.81 -6.34 -12.15
C LEU A 96 6.32 -7.78 -12.38
N GLU A 97 6.69 -8.37 -13.50
CA GLU A 97 6.43 -9.78 -13.82
C GLU A 97 7.74 -10.48 -14.15
N PRO A 98 8.15 -11.52 -13.39
CA PRO A 98 9.35 -12.26 -13.71
C PRO A 98 9.32 -12.86 -15.13
N LEU A 99 10.47 -12.87 -15.80
CA LEU A 99 10.60 -13.50 -17.13
C LEU A 99 10.47 -15.02 -17.05
N GLU A 100 11.03 -15.60 -15.99
CA GLU A 100 11.11 -17.03 -15.78
C GLU A 100 10.19 -17.47 -14.64
N LYS A 101 9.54 -18.62 -14.82
CA LYS A 101 8.59 -19.17 -13.84
C LYS A 101 9.27 -19.60 -12.52
N ASP A 102 10.54 -19.98 -12.59
CA ASP A 102 11.36 -20.38 -11.45
C ASP A 102 12.21 -19.22 -10.89
N TYR A 103 11.88 -17.97 -11.25
CA TYR A 103 12.50 -16.80 -10.64
C TYR A 103 12.39 -16.86 -9.12
N GLU A 104 13.50 -16.54 -8.45
CA GLU A 104 13.61 -16.53 -7.00
C GLU A 104 14.62 -15.49 -6.54
N ASP A 105 14.17 -14.64 -5.62
CA ASP A 105 14.97 -13.68 -4.87
C ASP A 105 14.68 -13.77 -3.37
N GLU A 106 15.22 -12.83 -2.59
CA GLU A 106 14.98 -12.75 -1.14
C GLU A 106 13.49 -12.66 -0.76
N ILE A 107 12.67 -11.99 -1.58
CA ILE A 107 11.23 -11.83 -1.34
C ILE A 107 10.50 -13.14 -1.56
N THR A 108 10.83 -13.83 -2.66
CA THR A 108 10.30 -15.17 -2.97
C THR A 108 10.57 -16.12 -1.81
N MET A 109 11.80 -16.10 -1.27
CA MET A 109 12.19 -16.92 -0.13
C MET A 109 11.38 -16.57 1.13
N TYR A 110 11.21 -15.28 1.46
CA TYR A 110 10.39 -14.89 2.59
C TYR A 110 8.94 -15.33 2.45
N ASN A 111 8.36 -15.22 1.25
CA ASN A 111 6.97 -15.61 1.00
C ASN A 111 6.71 -17.11 1.13
N ARG A 112 7.71 -17.94 0.78
CA ARG A 112 7.62 -19.40 0.93
C ARG A 112 7.56 -19.86 2.38
N LEU A 113 7.95 -19.03 3.35
CA LEU A 113 7.89 -19.36 4.77
C LEU A 113 6.46 -19.36 5.33
N TYR A 114 5.50 -18.72 4.66
CA TYR A 114 4.15 -18.55 5.17
C TYR A 114 3.12 -19.30 4.29
N PRO A 115 2.16 -20.01 4.90
CA PRO A 115 1.34 -21.01 4.21
C PRO A 115 0.44 -20.47 3.10
N LEU A 116 -0.06 -19.23 3.22
CA LEU A 116 -0.95 -18.64 2.23
C LEU A 116 -0.17 -17.87 1.15
N SER A 117 0.96 -17.24 1.49
CA SER A 117 1.79 -16.59 0.47
C SER A 117 2.69 -17.55 -0.30
N SER A 118 2.93 -18.77 0.19
CA SER A 118 3.77 -19.74 -0.52
C SER A 118 3.16 -20.22 -1.84
N GLN A 119 1.86 -20.02 -2.06
CA GLN A 119 1.16 -20.39 -3.30
C GLN A 119 1.50 -19.46 -4.46
N LYS A 120 1.75 -18.18 -4.17
CA LYS A 120 2.21 -17.16 -5.11
C LYS A 120 3.39 -16.40 -4.51
N PRO A 121 4.57 -17.05 -4.42
CA PRO A 121 5.69 -16.52 -3.67
C PRO A 121 6.32 -15.26 -4.29
N ASN A 122 6.08 -14.93 -5.56
CA ASN A 122 6.53 -13.69 -6.19
C ASN A 122 5.51 -12.55 -6.03
N ALA A 123 4.22 -12.87 -5.81
CA ALA A 123 3.17 -11.88 -5.71
C ALA A 123 3.21 -11.11 -4.37
N ARG A 124 3.47 -9.80 -4.44
CA ARG A 124 3.52 -8.90 -3.28
C ARG A 124 3.66 -7.43 -3.72
N TYR A 125 3.15 -6.52 -2.89
CA TYR A 125 3.62 -5.13 -2.84
C TYR A 125 5.10 -5.03 -2.44
N ILE A 126 5.93 -4.51 -3.33
CA ILE A 126 7.38 -4.41 -3.12
C ILE A 126 7.73 -3.19 -2.25
N GLY A 127 7.09 -2.06 -2.52
CA GLY A 127 7.48 -0.80 -1.90
C GLY A 127 6.96 0.42 -2.64
N GLU A 128 7.35 1.58 -2.12
CA GLU A 128 7.05 2.90 -2.66
C GLU A 128 8.33 3.60 -3.13
N ILE A 129 8.20 4.60 -4.01
CA ILE A 129 9.32 5.41 -4.50
C ILE A 129 9.03 6.87 -4.17
N PHE A 130 9.93 7.54 -3.46
CA PHE A 130 9.89 8.99 -3.21
C PHE A 130 10.73 9.74 -4.24
N SER A 131 10.26 10.91 -4.64
CA SER A 131 11.13 11.89 -5.30
C SER A 131 12.12 12.46 -4.29
N THR A 132 13.37 12.63 -4.72
CA THR A 132 14.42 13.31 -3.97
C THR A 132 15.21 14.25 -4.86
N LYS A 133 15.78 15.32 -4.28
CA LYS A 133 16.65 16.24 -5.01
C LYS A 133 17.99 15.61 -5.43
N ASP A 134 18.48 14.66 -4.63
CA ASP A 134 19.76 13.99 -4.85
C ASP A 134 19.72 12.58 -4.23
N VAL A 135 19.75 11.56 -5.08
CA VAL A 135 19.68 10.15 -4.65
C VAL A 135 20.92 9.74 -3.88
N ALA A 136 22.11 10.18 -4.31
CA ALA A 136 23.37 9.80 -3.68
C ALA A 136 23.47 10.40 -2.26
N GLU A 137 23.10 11.66 -2.10
CA GLU A 137 23.09 12.30 -0.78
C GLU A 137 21.98 11.72 0.12
N THR A 138 20.81 11.40 -0.44
CA THR A 138 19.73 10.72 0.30
C THR A 138 20.19 9.37 0.84
N GLN A 139 20.75 8.52 -0.03
CA GLN A 139 21.26 7.21 0.34
C GLN A 139 22.34 7.32 1.41
N LYS A 140 23.38 8.13 1.18
CA LYS A 140 24.47 8.36 2.14
C LYS A 140 23.96 8.86 3.50
N THR A 141 22.99 9.77 3.50
CA THR A 141 22.43 10.32 4.74
C THR A 141 21.66 9.24 5.51
N LEU A 142 20.78 8.49 4.84
CA LEU A 142 20.01 7.42 5.46
C LEU A 142 20.89 6.24 5.91
N GLU A 143 21.97 5.94 5.22
CA GLU A 143 22.97 4.96 5.68
C GLU A 143 23.67 5.40 6.95
N SER A 144 23.97 6.71 7.10
CA SER A 144 24.45 7.25 8.38
C SER A 144 23.43 7.11 9.52
N HIS A 145 22.16 6.89 9.18
CA HIS A 145 21.08 6.60 10.12
C HIS A 145 20.85 5.10 10.36
N ASN A 146 21.72 4.23 9.82
CA ASN A 146 21.64 2.77 9.82
C ASN A 146 20.52 2.17 8.94
N ILE A 147 20.06 2.89 7.92
CA ILE A 147 19.21 2.31 6.89
C ILE A 147 20.07 1.59 5.86
N ARG A 148 19.73 0.35 5.52
CA ARG A 148 20.47 -0.44 4.53
C ARG A 148 19.87 -0.27 3.15
N PHE A 149 20.73 -0.17 2.14
CA PHE A 149 20.34 -0.13 0.73
C PHE A 149 20.73 -1.40 0.00
N ASN A 150 20.00 -1.69 -1.08
CA ASN A 150 20.41 -2.70 -2.03
C ASN A 150 21.53 -2.14 -2.91
N TYR A 151 22.61 -2.89 -3.05
CA TYR A 151 23.69 -2.57 -3.98
C TYR A 151 23.74 -3.54 -5.15
N HIS A 152 24.40 -3.09 -6.22
CA HIS A 152 24.66 -3.93 -7.38
C HIS A 152 25.35 -5.24 -6.94
N HIS A 153 24.89 -6.37 -7.47
CA HIS A 153 25.24 -7.75 -7.08
C HIS A 153 24.64 -8.30 -5.77
N GLU A 154 23.95 -7.50 -4.95
CA GLU A 154 23.27 -8.00 -3.74
C GLU A 154 21.85 -8.49 -4.03
N THR A 155 21.25 -8.06 -5.13
CA THR A 155 19.93 -8.48 -5.61
C THR A 155 20.00 -8.89 -7.07
N LYS A 156 19.12 -9.82 -7.47
CA LYS A 156 19.01 -10.28 -8.86
C LYS A 156 18.18 -9.34 -9.73
N ASN A 157 17.27 -8.58 -9.13
CA ASN A 157 16.36 -7.72 -9.88
C ASN A 157 17.01 -6.35 -10.16
N PRO A 158 17.38 -6.04 -11.42
CA PRO A 158 18.04 -4.79 -11.77
C PRO A 158 17.13 -3.58 -11.56
N PHE A 159 15.80 -3.76 -11.44
CA PHE A 159 14.88 -2.68 -11.09
C PHE A 159 15.26 -2.01 -9.76
N PHE A 160 15.93 -2.71 -8.83
CA PHE A 160 16.28 -2.17 -7.52
C PHE A 160 17.62 -1.42 -7.47
N THR A 161 18.51 -1.62 -8.46
CA THR A 161 19.91 -1.17 -8.39
C THR A 161 20.51 -0.62 -9.68
N GLU A 162 19.92 -0.93 -10.85
CA GLU A 162 20.42 -0.51 -12.17
C GLU A 162 19.48 0.48 -12.86
N SER A 163 18.22 0.53 -12.45
CA SER A 163 17.35 1.67 -12.75
C SER A 163 17.85 2.91 -11.99
N HIS A 164 17.36 4.10 -12.34
CA HIS A 164 17.64 5.32 -11.58
C HIS A 164 16.83 5.41 -10.27
N PHE A 165 16.66 4.26 -9.61
CA PHE A 165 16.08 4.09 -8.29
C PHE A 165 17.13 3.55 -7.32
N ALA A 166 17.23 4.15 -6.14
CA ALA A 166 17.93 3.54 -5.01
C ALA A 166 16.89 3.00 -4.04
N PHE A 167 16.87 1.67 -3.84
CA PHE A 167 15.95 1.02 -2.89
C PHE A 167 16.67 0.61 -1.61
N THR A 168 15.97 0.75 -0.49
CA THR A 168 16.37 0.12 0.76
C THR A 168 16.35 -1.41 0.62
N PHE A 169 17.14 -2.09 1.44
CA PHE A 169 16.90 -3.50 1.74
C PHE A 169 15.47 -3.66 2.33
N PRO A 170 14.79 -4.81 2.16
CA PRO A 170 13.52 -5.05 2.84
C PRO A 170 13.59 -4.69 4.33
N SER A 171 12.61 -3.93 4.79
CA SER A 171 12.42 -3.62 6.22
C SER A 171 12.28 -4.91 7.04
N ASP A 172 12.95 -4.96 8.19
CA ASP A 172 12.87 -6.10 9.11
C ASP A 172 11.46 -6.24 9.73
N PHE A 173 10.69 -5.16 9.75
CA PHE A 173 9.36 -5.12 10.38
C PHE A 173 8.21 -5.25 9.40
N THR A 174 8.38 -4.79 8.16
CA THR A 174 7.30 -4.78 7.15
C THR A 174 7.57 -5.65 5.94
N CYS A 175 8.84 -6.03 5.70
CA CYS A 175 9.33 -6.66 4.48
C CYS A 175 9.07 -5.84 3.19
N ASN A 176 8.66 -4.58 3.31
CA ASN A 176 8.53 -3.64 2.19
C ASN A 176 9.86 -2.87 1.98
N ARG A 177 10.00 -2.19 0.85
CA ARG A 177 11.13 -1.30 0.54
C ARG A 177 10.69 0.14 0.40
N VAL A 178 11.63 1.05 0.61
CA VAL A 178 11.49 2.46 0.23
C VAL A 178 12.52 2.77 -0.86
N GLY A 179 12.04 3.28 -1.98
CA GLY A 179 12.84 3.69 -3.13
C GLY A 179 12.97 5.20 -3.20
N TYR A 180 14.02 5.67 -3.86
CA TYR A 180 14.26 7.10 -4.10
C TYR A 180 14.69 7.34 -5.53
N THR A 181 14.19 8.42 -6.13
CA THR A 181 14.63 8.87 -7.45
C THR A 181 14.74 10.39 -7.52
N GLN A 182 15.78 10.87 -8.22
CA GLN A 182 15.91 12.26 -8.62
C GLN A 182 15.53 12.48 -10.08
N VAL A 183 15.24 11.40 -10.80
CA VAL A 183 14.79 11.45 -12.19
C VAL A 183 13.28 11.69 -12.18
N GLU A 184 12.79 12.47 -13.14
CA GLU A 184 11.36 12.65 -13.32
C GLU A 184 10.70 11.31 -13.63
N ILE A 185 9.67 10.93 -12.86
CA ILE A 185 9.10 9.58 -12.90
C ILE A 185 8.47 9.21 -14.25
N ASP A 186 8.15 10.22 -15.07
CA ASP A 186 7.57 10.07 -16.41
C ASP A 186 8.63 10.13 -17.54
N ASP A 187 9.92 10.35 -17.20
CA ASP A 187 11.03 10.28 -18.14
C ASP A 187 11.58 8.84 -18.20
N PHE A 188 10.87 7.99 -18.93
CA PHE A 188 11.18 6.55 -18.98
C PHE A 188 12.55 6.26 -19.63
N ASP A 189 12.99 7.11 -20.56
CA ASP A 189 14.33 7.01 -21.16
C ASP A 189 15.41 7.25 -20.11
N ALA A 190 15.20 8.22 -19.22
CA ALA A 190 16.11 8.50 -18.12
C ALA A 190 16.01 7.50 -16.96
N LEU A 191 14.88 6.83 -16.74
CA LEU A 191 14.74 5.87 -15.63
C LEU A 191 15.53 4.57 -15.82
N ASN A 192 15.94 4.25 -17.04
CA ASN A 192 16.68 3.03 -17.38
C ASN A 192 15.94 1.74 -16.93
N LEU A 193 14.64 1.64 -17.24
CA LEU A 193 13.79 0.50 -16.83
C LEU A 193 14.04 -0.79 -17.66
N GLY A 194 14.80 -0.70 -18.75
CA GLY A 194 15.11 -1.80 -19.65
C GLY A 194 14.83 -1.47 -21.13
N THR A 195 14.69 -2.49 -21.96
CA THR A 195 14.36 -2.34 -23.38
C THR A 195 12.85 -2.17 -23.55
N PRO A 196 12.36 -1.07 -24.15
CA PRO A 196 10.93 -0.85 -24.31
C PRO A 196 10.29 -1.91 -25.23
N PHE A 197 9.02 -2.21 -24.98
CA PHE A 197 8.21 -3.03 -25.88
C PHE A 197 6.76 -2.56 -25.91
N GLU A 198 6.05 -3.00 -26.94
CA GLU A 198 4.62 -2.73 -27.12
C GLU A 198 3.80 -3.95 -26.74
N LEU A 199 2.63 -3.71 -26.17
CA LEU A 199 1.63 -4.76 -25.97
C LEU A 199 1.06 -5.19 -27.32
N ASP A 200 0.72 -6.47 -27.44
CA ASP A 200 0.01 -6.97 -28.61
C ASP A 200 -1.32 -6.23 -28.80
N ALA A 201 -1.69 -5.94 -30.05
CA ALA A 201 -2.90 -5.18 -30.38
C ALA A 201 -4.17 -5.78 -29.74
N SER A 202 -4.28 -7.11 -29.70
CA SER A 202 -5.41 -7.79 -29.05
C SER A 202 -5.51 -7.53 -27.55
N VAL A 203 -4.37 -7.35 -26.86
CA VAL A 203 -4.32 -7.03 -25.43
C VAL A 203 -4.75 -5.58 -25.21
N VAL A 204 -4.26 -4.67 -26.06
CA VAL A 204 -4.68 -3.25 -26.04
C VAL A 204 -6.19 -3.13 -26.27
N ASP A 205 -6.73 -3.85 -27.27
CA ASP A 205 -8.16 -3.87 -27.56
C ASP A 205 -8.97 -4.39 -26.37
N SER A 206 -8.51 -5.45 -25.67
CA SER A 206 -9.21 -5.94 -24.47
C SER A 206 -9.17 -4.97 -23.29
N LEU A 207 -8.07 -4.24 -23.11
CA LEU A 207 -7.97 -3.18 -22.09
C LEU A 207 -8.89 -2.00 -22.43
N ASN A 208 -8.97 -1.61 -23.70
CA ASN A 208 -9.85 -0.54 -24.16
C ASN A 208 -11.34 -0.88 -23.94
N GLN A 209 -11.74 -2.15 -24.06
CA GLN A 209 -13.11 -2.55 -23.71
C GLN A 209 -13.45 -2.31 -22.23
N VAL A 210 -12.47 -2.43 -21.33
CA VAL A 210 -12.66 -2.10 -19.92
C VAL A 210 -12.77 -0.59 -19.72
N VAL A 211 -12.00 0.20 -20.48
CA VAL A 211 -12.12 1.68 -20.49
C VAL A 211 -13.50 2.11 -20.96
N GLU A 212 -13.96 1.60 -22.11
CA GLU A 212 -15.29 1.90 -22.66
C GLU A 212 -16.40 1.56 -21.66
N PHE A 213 -16.27 0.42 -20.97
CA PHE A 213 -17.20 0.05 -19.89
C PHE A 213 -17.15 1.04 -18.72
N ALA A 214 -15.96 1.37 -18.24
CA ALA A 214 -15.78 2.28 -17.12
C ALA A 214 -16.35 3.68 -17.43
N GLU A 215 -16.13 4.20 -18.64
CA GLU A 215 -16.69 5.48 -19.09
C GLU A 215 -18.22 5.42 -19.22
N ALA A 216 -18.77 4.33 -19.77
CA ALA A 216 -20.21 4.15 -19.91
C ALA A 216 -20.93 4.14 -18.54
N GLU A 217 -20.32 3.48 -17.55
CA GLU A 217 -20.82 3.44 -16.17
C GLU A 217 -20.34 4.63 -15.30
N LYS A 218 -19.48 5.51 -15.85
CA LYS A 218 -18.87 6.67 -15.19
C LYS A 218 -17.95 6.36 -14.01
N LEU A 219 -17.41 5.14 -13.93
CA LEU A 219 -16.51 4.73 -12.85
C LEU A 219 -15.20 5.52 -12.86
N ASP A 220 -14.72 5.88 -14.04
CA ASP A 220 -13.53 6.70 -14.28
C ASP A 220 -13.57 8.07 -13.58
N SER A 221 -14.75 8.67 -13.51
CA SER A 221 -14.96 9.97 -12.83
C SER A 221 -15.19 9.85 -11.32
N LEU A 222 -15.43 8.64 -10.82
CA LEU A 222 -15.79 8.39 -9.42
C LEU A 222 -14.61 7.87 -8.59
N ILE A 223 -13.79 7.00 -9.17
CA ILE A 223 -12.64 6.40 -8.49
C ILE A 223 -11.43 7.30 -8.74
N LEU A 224 -10.93 7.92 -7.68
CA LEU A 224 -9.76 8.79 -7.71
C LEU A 224 -8.47 7.98 -7.50
N GLY A 225 -7.40 8.63 -7.06
CA GLY A 225 -6.12 8.02 -6.72
C GLY A 225 -6.12 7.23 -5.40
N VAL A 226 -4.93 6.73 -5.06
CA VAL A 226 -4.69 5.96 -3.82
C VAL A 226 -4.77 6.91 -2.62
N ASP A 227 -5.76 6.73 -1.76
CA ASP A 227 -5.88 7.44 -0.47
C ASP A 227 -4.79 6.95 0.49
N HIS A 228 -4.66 5.63 0.63
CA HIS A 228 -3.70 5.04 1.55
C HIS A 228 -3.25 3.62 1.25
N LEU A 229 -2.14 3.27 1.89
CA LEU A 229 -1.46 1.99 1.80
C LEU A 229 -1.33 1.39 3.21
N ALA A 230 -2.06 0.31 3.48
CA ALA A 230 -2.13 -0.28 4.80
C ALA A 230 -1.37 -1.60 4.92
N THR A 231 -0.37 -1.60 5.80
CA THR A 231 0.51 -2.72 6.11
C THR A 231 0.08 -3.41 7.40
N ARG A 232 0.07 -4.74 7.39
CA ARG A 232 -0.10 -5.56 8.59
C ARG A 232 1.24 -6.11 9.06
N ILE A 233 1.49 -6.00 10.36
CA ILE A 233 2.73 -6.37 11.06
C ILE A 233 2.40 -7.06 12.39
N LEU A 234 3.38 -7.75 12.98
CA LEU A 234 3.16 -8.41 14.28
C LEU A 234 2.93 -7.39 15.40
N ALA A 235 2.17 -7.78 16.41
CA ALA A 235 1.89 -6.95 17.58
C ALA A 235 3.14 -6.30 18.20
N GLY A 236 4.23 -7.07 18.32
CA GLY A 236 5.49 -6.63 18.95
C GLY A 236 6.36 -5.70 18.10
N GLU A 237 6.03 -5.51 16.81
CA GLU A 237 6.88 -4.79 15.85
C GLU A 237 6.28 -3.43 15.46
N ARG A 238 5.11 -3.10 16.01
CA ARG A 238 4.28 -1.98 15.54
C ARG A 238 5.01 -0.64 15.54
N GLU A 239 5.53 -0.27 16.71
CA GLU A 239 6.13 1.03 16.93
C GLU A 239 7.47 1.13 16.20
N ASP A 240 8.25 0.06 16.18
CA ASP A 240 9.51 -0.01 15.46
C ASP A 240 9.33 0.14 13.94
N ALA A 241 8.32 -0.53 13.36
CA ALA A 241 7.98 -0.37 11.94
C ALA A 241 7.66 1.08 11.57
N ILE A 242 6.92 1.78 12.43
CA ILE A 242 6.54 3.18 12.20
C ILE A 242 7.77 4.07 12.33
N LEU A 243 8.60 3.89 13.37
CA LEU A 243 9.82 4.69 13.58
C LEU A 243 10.84 4.49 12.45
N GLU A 244 11.00 3.26 11.96
CA GLU A 244 11.84 2.94 10.80
C GLU A 244 11.32 3.68 9.56
N PHE A 245 10.02 3.57 9.25
CA PHE A 245 9.42 4.27 8.11
C PHE A 245 9.55 5.80 8.22
N LEU A 246 9.31 6.36 9.41
CA LEU A 246 9.47 7.80 9.64
C LEU A 246 10.93 8.25 9.45
N THR A 247 11.91 7.40 9.74
CA THR A 247 13.34 7.72 9.48
C THR A 247 13.63 7.87 7.99
N MET A 248 12.94 7.10 7.15
CA MET A 248 13.17 6.98 5.71
C MET A 248 12.30 7.90 4.85
N SER A 249 11.33 8.60 5.44
CA SER A 249 10.31 9.37 4.72
C SER A 249 10.15 10.78 5.31
N ASN A 250 9.49 11.64 4.54
CA ASN A 250 9.01 12.95 4.98
C ASN A 250 7.57 12.90 5.53
N HIS A 251 7.07 11.70 5.86
CA HIS A 251 5.80 11.54 6.55
C HIS A 251 5.94 11.91 8.04
N TYR A 252 4.81 12.27 8.66
CA TYR A 252 4.69 12.45 10.11
C TYR A 252 3.62 11.51 10.65
N PHE A 253 3.73 11.18 11.94
CA PHE A 253 2.75 10.36 12.63
C PHE A 253 1.50 11.19 12.91
N TRP A 254 0.43 10.88 12.19
CA TRP A 254 -0.82 11.62 12.27
C TRP A 254 -1.64 11.21 13.51
N GLY A 255 -1.65 9.92 13.85
CA GLY A 255 -2.42 9.45 14.99
C GLY A 255 -2.62 7.96 14.99
N ALA A 256 -3.21 7.46 16.08
CA ALA A 256 -3.52 6.04 16.22
C ALA A 256 -4.77 5.79 17.06
N TYR A 257 -5.50 4.74 16.69
CA TYR A 257 -6.78 4.39 17.31
C TYR A 257 -6.74 2.96 17.79
N ASN A 258 -7.28 2.76 18.99
CA ASN A 258 -7.45 1.44 19.56
C ASN A 258 -8.76 0.82 19.08
N ILE A 259 -8.68 -0.36 18.48
CA ILE A 259 -9.81 -1.15 17.99
C ILE A 259 -9.97 -2.36 18.92
N SER A 260 -10.41 -2.09 20.15
CA SER A 260 -10.42 -3.09 21.23
C SER A 260 -11.25 -4.33 20.88
N ALA A 261 -12.36 -4.15 20.16
CA ALA A 261 -13.24 -5.24 19.72
C ALA A 261 -12.54 -6.27 18.81
N MET A 262 -11.45 -5.88 18.14
CA MET A 262 -10.67 -6.75 17.26
C MET A 262 -9.25 -6.99 17.78
N ASN A 263 -8.96 -6.64 19.05
CA ASN A 263 -7.62 -6.71 19.64
C ASN A 263 -6.58 -6.08 18.71
N SER A 264 -6.88 -4.93 18.11
CA SER A 264 -6.04 -4.33 17.08
C SER A 264 -5.88 -2.84 17.33
N SER A 265 -4.86 -2.25 16.74
CA SER A 265 -4.79 -0.81 16.59
C SER A 265 -4.27 -0.43 15.22
N THR A 266 -4.76 0.71 14.75
CA THR A 266 -4.47 1.26 13.44
C THR A 266 -3.76 2.58 13.62
N ASN A 267 -2.60 2.71 12.98
CA ASN A 267 -1.63 3.76 13.21
C ASN A 267 -1.32 4.42 11.87
N VAL A 268 -1.44 5.73 11.77
CA VAL A 268 -1.44 6.44 10.49
C VAL A 268 -0.28 7.42 10.44
N THR A 269 0.38 7.45 9.29
CA THR A 269 1.33 8.50 8.93
C THR A 269 0.85 9.21 7.66
N ARG A 270 1.06 10.52 7.58
CA ARG A 270 0.67 11.35 6.43
C ARG A 270 1.85 12.18 5.97
N ASN A 271 1.84 12.63 4.72
CA ASN A 271 2.83 13.57 4.23
C ASN A 271 2.40 15.00 4.58
N GLY A 272 3.26 15.75 5.28
CA GLY A 272 2.93 17.10 5.77
C GLY A 272 2.98 18.21 4.73
N TYR A 273 3.42 17.90 3.50
CA TYR A 273 3.67 18.87 2.43
C TYR A 273 2.62 18.83 1.31
N VAL A 274 1.73 17.85 1.33
CA VAL A 274 0.63 17.71 0.37
C VAL A 274 -0.68 18.19 0.97
N ASP A 275 -1.54 18.73 0.12
CA ASP A 275 -2.93 19.10 0.42
C ASP A 275 -3.90 17.93 0.26
N ASP A 276 -3.45 16.87 -0.41
CA ASP A 276 -4.24 15.70 -0.74
C ASP A 276 -3.36 14.44 -0.61
N ASP A 277 -3.83 13.45 0.16
CA ASP A 277 -3.10 12.21 0.39
C ASP A 277 -2.86 11.45 -0.92
N LYS A 278 -3.71 11.63 -1.95
CA LYS A 278 -3.50 10.97 -3.27
C LYS A 278 -2.21 11.38 -3.98
N LYS A 279 -1.66 12.55 -3.66
CA LYS A 279 -0.36 13.01 -4.18
C LYS A 279 0.82 12.35 -3.47
N SER A 280 0.62 11.85 -2.26
CA SER A 280 1.62 11.14 -1.46
C SER A 280 0.90 10.28 -0.41
N PRO A 281 0.46 9.06 -0.79
CA PRO A 281 -0.49 8.27 0.00
C PRO A 281 -0.10 8.11 1.46
N ALA A 282 -1.11 8.14 2.33
CA ALA A 282 -0.90 7.87 3.73
C ALA A 282 -0.44 6.42 3.93
N LYS A 283 0.44 6.19 4.92
CA LYS A 283 0.84 4.84 5.31
C LYS A 283 0.15 4.47 6.61
N VAL A 284 -0.51 3.31 6.59
CA VAL A 284 -1.22 2.77 7.74
C VAL A 284 -0.51 1.50 8.21
N PHE A 285 -0.31 1.41 9.51
CA PHE A 285 0.29 0.25 10.18
C PHE A 285 -0.72 -0.33 11.14
N THR A 286 -1.16 -1.56 10.86
CA THR A 286 -2.15 -2.27 11.67
C THR A 286 -1.49 -3.49 12.29
N ALA A 287 -1.65 -3.63 13.59
CA ALA A 287 -1.13 -4.78 14.33
C ALA A 287 -2.08 -5.13 15.47
N ASN A 288 -2.08 -6.40 15.87
CA ASN A 288 -2.77 -6.81 17.09
C ASN A 288 -2.20 -6.09 18.32
N ASN A 289 -3.02 -5.81 19.35
CA ASN A 289 -2.53 -5.23 20.60
C ASN A 289 -1.80 -6.27 21.45
N THR A 290 -2.30 -7.49 21.46
CA THR A 290 -1.71 -8.61 22.18
C THR A 290 -1.11 -9.61 21.19
N PRO A 291 0.21 -9.96 21.28
CA PRO A 291 0.83 -10.98 20.44
C PRO A 291 0.16 -12.35 20.59
N SER A 292 0.22 -13.17 19.55
CA SER A 292 -0.46 -14.48 19.48
C SER A 292 -0.26 -15.38 20.72
N PHE A 293 0.99 -15.54 21.20
CA PHE A 293 1.29 -16.41 22.34
C PHE A 293 0.75 -15.86 23.67
N VAL A 294 0.71 -14.54 23.86
CA VAL A 294 0.09 -13.91 25.03
C VAL A 294 -1.43 -14.00 24.93
N ASN A 295 -1.97 -13.83 23.72
CA ASN A 295 -3.40 -13.94 23.46
C ASN A 295 -3.94 -15.36 23.74
N SER A 296 -3.08 -16.38 23.88
CA SER A 296 -3.49 -17.73 24.31
C SER A 296 -4.11 -17.77 25.72
N PHE A 297 -3.87 -16.76 26.57
CA PHE A 297 -4.48 -16.65 27.89
C PHE A 297 -5.86 -15.96 27.88
N GLU A 298 -6.07 -15.03 26.94
CA GLU A 298 -7.25 -14.16 26.91
C GLU A 298 -8.26 -14.56 25.82
N ASN A 299 -7.79 -15.27 24.79
CA ASN A 299 -8.58 -15.75 23.66
C ASN A 299 -9.36 -14.62 22.95
N LEU A 300 -8.73 -13.46 22.79
CA LEU A 300 -9.30 -12.34 22.04
C LEU A 300 -9.26 -12.63 20.53
N PRO A 301 -10.08 -11.94 19.72
CA PRO A 301 -9.92 -11.95 18.26
C PRO A 301 -8.47 -11.62 17.86
N MET A 302 -7.94 -12.22 16.81
CA MET A 302 -6.59 -11.91 16.33
C MET A 302 -6.43 -11.92 14.80
N PRO A 303 -7.37 -11.35 14.05
CA PRO A 303 -7.35 -11.41 12.59
C PRO A 303 -6.11 -10.75 11.97
N THR A 304 -5.61 -9.67 12.56
CA THR A 304 -4.39 -8.99 12.06
C THR A 304 -3.14 -9.85 12.30
N GLU A 305 -2.99 -10.41 13.49
CA GLU A 305 -1.86 -11.30 13.81
C GLU A 305 -1.91 -12.59 12.98
N ASP A 306 -3.09 -13.20 12.83
CA ASP A 306 -3.26 -14.42 12.01
C ASP A 306 -2.92 -14.17 10.55
N PHE A 307 -3.32 -13.03 9.97
CA PHE A 307 -2.88 -12.64 8.63
C PHE A 307 -1.36 -12.63 8.52
N VAL A 308 -0.67 -11.99 9.47
CA VAL A 308 0.79 -11.90 9.45
C VAL A 308 1.44 -13.27 9.65
N ARG A 309 0.81 -14.18 10.40
CA ARG A 309 1.30 -15.56 10.54
C ARG A 309 1.04 -16.41 9.29
N ASN A 310 0.05 -16.07 8.48
CA ASN A 310 -0.34 -16.83 7.28
C ASN A 310 0.29 -16.30 5.98
N TYR A 311 0.54 -15.00 5.91
CA TYR A 311 1.11 -14.31 4.76
C TYR A 311 2.45 -13.64 5.08
N GLY A 312 2.86 -13.51 6.33
CA GLY A 312 4.02 -12.66 6.69
C GLY A 312 3.67 -11.17 6.73
N ARG A 313 4.61 -10.36 7.22
CA ARG A 313 4.47 -8.90 7.31
C ARG A 313 4.42 -8.32 5.89
N ARG A 314 3.38 -7.57 5.54
CA ARG A 314 3.23 -7.01 4.18
C ARG A 314 2.12 -5.95 4.11
N LEU A 315 2.11 -5.21 3.00
CA LEU A 315 0.92 -4.48 2.59
C LEU A 315 -0.27 -5.45 2.46
N HIS A 316 -1.38 -5.08 3.09
CA HIS A 316 -2.64 -5.81 3.08
C HIS A 316 -3.60 -5.26 2.04
N HIS A 317 -3.73 -3.93 1.96
CA HIS A 317 -4.65 -3.29 1.04
C HIS A 317 -4.13 -1.96 0.50
N VAL A 318 -4.65 -1.63 -0.68
CA VAL A 318 -4.57 -0.32 -1.34
C VAL A 318 -5.97 0.27 -1.33
N ALA A 319 -6.11 1.48 -0.80
CA ALA A 319 -7.39 2.17 -0.76
C ALA A 319 -7.47 3.23 -1.85
N TYR A 320 -8.54 3.23 -2.63
CA TYR A 320 -8.90 4.28 -3.56
C TYR A 320 -9.98 5.17 -2.96
N GLU A 321 -9.79 6.47 -3.08
CA GLU A 321 -10.84 7.41 -2.72
C GLU A 321 -11.93 7.41 -3.80
N VAL A 322 -13.19 7.43 -3.36
CA VAL A 322 -14.35 7.66 -4.20
C VAL A 322 -14.85 9.09 -3.93
N VAL A 323 -15.13 9.84 -4.99
CA VAL A 323 -15.66 11.21 -4.91
C VAL A 323 -16.88 11.27 -3.99
N ASP A 324 -16.86 12.17 -3.01
CA ASP A 324 -18.03 12.47 -2.17
C ASP A 324 -19.21 12.92 -3.02
N GLY A 325 -20.34 12.25 -2.85
CA GLY A 325 -21.57 12.69 -3.46
C GLY A 325 -22.57 11.57 -3.63
N ASN A 326 -23.70 11.94 -4.22
CA ASN A 326 -24.76 11.00 -4.51
C ASN A 326 -24.82 10.72 -6.01
N HIS A 327 -24.83 9.45 -6.35
CA HIS A 327 -25.28 8.96 -7.63
C HIS A 327 -26.81 9.02 -7.73
N ARG A 328 -27.35 8.55 -8.87
CA ARG A 328 -28.78 8.59 -9.22
C ARG A 328 -29.67 8.25 -8.01
N ALA A 329 -30.80 8.97 -7.89
CA ALA A 329 -31.81 8.75 -6.85
C ALA A 329 -31.30 8.81 -5.39
N GLY A 330 -30.10 9.36 -5.14
CA GLY A 330 -29.58 9.58 -3.78
C GLY A 330 -28.70 8.46 -3.23
N GLU A 331 -28.36 7.43 -4.03
CA GLU A 331 -27.36 6.42 -3.68
C GLU A 331 -25.97 7.07 -3.52
N LYS A 332 -25.15 6.65 -2.56
CA LYS A 332 -23.78 7.20 -2.43
C LYS A 332 -22.88 6.68 -3.55
N ASN A 333 -21.90 7.48 -3.99
CA ASN A 333 -21.04 7.10 -5.09
C ASN A 333 -20.28 5.78 -4.83
N VAL A 334 -19.83 5.53 -3.60
CA VAL A 334 -19.18 4.26 -3.26
C VAL A 334 -20.12 3.07 -3.36
N ASP A 335 -21.40 3.21 -3.02
CA ASP A 335 -22.37 2.12 -3.18
C ASP A 335 -22.56 1.80 -4.66
N TYR A 336 -22.72 2.83 -5.49
CA TYR A 336 -22.86 2.68 -6.93
C TYR A 336 -21.64 2.01 -7.57
N VAL A 337 -20.42 2.46 -7.25
CA VAL A 337 -19.17 1.86 -7.72
C VAL A 337 -19.13 0.37 -7.35
N VAL A 338 -19.39 0.05 -6.09
CA VAL A 338 -19.31 -1.33 -5.58
C VAL A 338 -20.37 -2.22 -6.21
N ASN A 339 -21.60 -1.74 -6.37
CA ASN A 339 -22.69 -2.49 -7.01
C ASN A 339 -22.36 -2.76 -8.49
N THR A 340 -21.85 -1.76 -9.20
CA THR A 340 -21.41 -1.91 -10.60
C THR A 340 -20.30 -2.94 -10.74
N LEU A 341 -19.32 -2.94 -9.84
CA LEU A 341 -18.23 -3.90 -9.85
C LEU A 341 -18.69 -5.32 -9.48
N LYS A 342 -19.64 -5.46 -8.54
CA LYS A 342 -20.27 -6.75 -8.22
C LYS A 342 -21.00 -7.34 -9.40
N ASP A 343 -21.69 -6.52 -10.19
CA ASP A 343 -22.36 -6.96 -11.42
C ASP A 343 -21.37 -7.44 -12.50
N LYS A 344 -20.11 -7.00 -12.42
CA LYS A 344 -18.97 -7.52 -13.21
C LYS A 344 -18.26 -8.72 -12.58
N GLY A 345 -18.76 -9.23 -11.46
CA GLY A 345 -18.24 -10.42 -10.81
C GLY A 345 -17.12 -10.16 -9.81
N ILE A 346 -16.81 -8.91 -9.47
CA ILE A 346 -15.81 -8.60 -8.44
C ILE A 346 -16.37 -8.96 -7.06
N PRO A 347 -15.72 -9.87 -6.31
CA PRO A 347 -16.18 -10.25 -5.00
C PRO A 347 -15.73 -9.25 -3.92
N PHE A 348 -16.60 -8.98 -2.96
CA PHE A 348 -16.34 -8.13 -1.79
C PHE A 348 -16.52 -8.91 -0.49
N LEU A 349 -15.76 -8.53 0.54
CA LEU A 349 -15.75 -9.24 1.83
C LEU A 349 -16.99 -8.99 2.69
N ALA A 350 -17.69 -7.89 2.45
CA ALA A 350 -18.85 -7.47 3.25
C ALA A 350 -19.83 -6.61 2.45
N HIS A 351 -20.80 -6.01 3.15
CA HIS A 351 -21.53 -4.84 2.68
C HIS A 351 -20.68 -3.58 2.93
N VAL A 352 -21.00 -2.48 2.25
CA VAL A 352 -20.37 -1.18 2.52
C VAL A 352 -20.70 -0.78 3.95
N VAL A 353 -19.68 -0.45 4.74
CA VAL A 353 -19.82 -0.06 6.15
C VAL A 353 -19.69 1.45 6.32
N GLY A 354 -20.27 1.97 7.39
CA GLY A 354 -20.33 3.41 7.66
C GLY A 354 -21.57 4.07 7.05
N GLU A 355 -21.73 5.35 7.36
CA GLU A 355 -22.86 6.15 6.92
C GLU A 355 -22.37 7.51 6.45
N CYS A 356 -23.07 8.09 5.47
CA CYS A 356 -22.84 9.45 5.01
C CYS A 356 -24.17 10.17 5.02
N LEU A 357 -24.54 10.67 6.20
CA LEU A 357 -25.81 11.37 6.46
C LEU A 357 -25.65 12.87 6.21
N ASP A 358 -25.72 13.70 7.27
CA ASP A 358 -25.63 15.17 7.17
C ASP A 358 -24.35 15.75 7.80
N GLU A 359 -23.55 14.92 8.48
CA GLU A 359 -22.36 15.32 9.22
C GLU A 359 -21.10 14.62 8.66
N PRO A 360 -19.89 15.17 8.87
CA PRO A 360 -18.63 14.57 8.42
C PRO A 360 -18.50 13.11 8.89
N ASN A 361 -18.40 12.19 7.93
CA ASN A 361 -18.28 10.75 8.17
C ASN A 361 -17.68 10.07 6.94
N LEU A 362 -17.66 8.73 6.90
CA LEU A 362 -17.10 7.99 5.78
C LEU A 362 -17.77 6.62 5.57
N LYS A 363 -17.75 6.18 4.31
CA LYS A 363 -18.19 4.85 3.89
C LYS A 363 -17.02 4.08 3.27
N GLN A 364 -16.93 2.80 3.62
CA GLN A 364 -15.79 1.95 3.25
C GLN A 364 -16.21 0.52 2.90
N ILE A 365 -15.42 -0.13 2.07
CA ILE A 365 -15.54 -1.58 1.82
C ILE A 365 -14.24 -2.18 1.31
N PHE A 366 -14.01 -3.45 1.62
CA PHE A 366 -12.93 -4.25 1.05
C PHE A 366 -13.44 -5.23 -0.02
N SER A 367 -12.73 -5.28 -1.15
CA SER A 367 -12.79 -6.41 -2.07
C SER A 367 -12.24 -7.68 -1.40
N LYS A 368 -12.41 -8.85 -2.01
CA LYS A 368 -11.53 -9.98 -1.69
C LYS A 368 -10.11 -9.69 -2.19
N HIS A 369 -9.17 -10.52 -1.76
CA HIS A 369 -7.81 -10.53 -2.31
C HIS A 369 -7.85 -10.70 -3.83
N SER A 370 -7.06 -9.88 -4.51
CA SER A 370 -6.70 -10.08 -5.91
C SER A 370 -6.09 -11.47 -6.08
N ASP A 371 -6.57 -12.22 -7.07
CA ASP A 371 -5.97 -13.50 -7.44
C ASP A 371 -4.53 -13.32 -7.93
N TYR A 372 -4.12 -12.11 -8.33
CA TYR A 372 -2.83 -11.83 -8.94
C TYR A 372 -1.83 -11.20 -7.96
N SER A 373 -2.23 -10.17 -7.22
CA SER A 373 -1.34 -9.42 -6.32
C SER A 373 -1.45 -9.83 -4.85
N ILE A 374 -2.48 -10.60 -4.48
CA ILE A 374 -2.85 -10.89 -3.08
C ILE A 374 -3.17 -9.61 -2.30
N LEU A 375 -3.42 -8.48 -2.96
CA LEU A 375 -3.84 -7.26 -2.29
C LEU A 375 -5.36 -7.17 -2.26
N ILE A 376 -5.89 -6.62 -1.18
CA ILE A 376 -7.27 -6.15 -1.14
C ILE A 376 -7.32 -4.73 -1.71
N THR A 377 -8.37 -4.45 -2.48
CA THR A 377 -8.75 -3.10 -2.87
C THR A 377 -9.80 -2.58 -1.90
N GLU A 378 -9.55 -1.42 -1.31
CA GLU A 378 -10.53 -0.69 -0.52
C GLU A 378 -11.10 0.47 -1.34
N TYR A 379 -12.40 0.73 -1.19
CA TYR A 379 -13.01 1.99 -1.61
C TYR A 379 -13.40 2.81 -0.40
N VAL A 380 -13.05 4.10 -0.38
CA VAL A 380 -13.35 5.03 0.70
C VAL A 380 -14.04 6.27 0.15
N GLU A 381 -15.26 6.56 0.58
CA GLU A 381 -15.91 7.85 0.33
C GLU A 381 -15.88 8.67 1.62
N ARG A 382 -15.19 9.83 1.59
CA ARG A 382 -15.05 10.76 2.71
C ARG A 382 -16.11 11.85 2.59
N CYS A 383 -17.16 11.76 3.39
CA CYS A 383 -18.35 12.57 3.20
C CYS A 383 -18.32 13.85 4.03
N HIS A 384 -18.87 14.93 3.47
CA HIS A 384 -19.08 16.21 4.14
C HIS A 384 -17.79 16.80 4.74
N GLY A 385 -16.66 16.62 4.05
CA GLY A 385 -15.36 17.16 4.48
C GLY A 385 -14.75 16.44 5.69
N TYR A 386 -14.99 15.13 5.83
CA TYR A 386 -14.38 14.33 6.89
C TYR A 386 -12.85 14.29 6.79
N GLU A 387 -12.18 15.00 7.71
CA GLU A 387 -10.72 15.09 7.79
C GLU A 387 -10.06 13.96 8.61
N GLY A 388 -10.86 13.14 9.29
CA GLY A 388 -10.36 11.96 10.01
C GLY A 388 -9.93 10.86 9.05
N PHE A 389 -9.36 9.76 9.54
CA PHE A 389 -8.87 8.69 8.66
C PHE A 389 -9.85 7.52 8.52
N PHE A 390 -10.43 7.06 9.63
CA PHE A 390 -11.46 6.01 9.68
C PHE A 390 -12.33 6.21 10.93
N THR A 391 -13.46 5.51 11.02
CA THR A 391 -14.23 5.38 12.28
C THR A 391 -13.90 4.04 12.94
N LYS A 392 -13.89 3.97 14.27
CA LYS A 392 -13.56 2.71 14.97
C LYS A 392 -14.51 1.57 14.62
N SER A 393 -15.79 1.88 14.40
CA SER A 393 -16.81 0.91 13.98
C SER A 393 -16.51 0.36 12.60
N ASN A 394 -16.12 1.20 11.63
CA ASN A 394 -15.79 0.75 10.28
C ASN A 394 -14.56 -0.16 10.31
N VAL A 395 -13.48 0.25 11.00
CA VAL A 395 -12.27 -0.57 11.11
C VAL A 395 -12.57 -1.92 11.76
N ALA A 396 -13.36 -1.95 12.83
CA ALA A 396 -13.73 -3.20 13.49
C ALA A 396 -14.48 -4.15 12.54
N ALA A 397 -15.47 -3.65 11.80
CA ALA A 397 -16.25 -4.44 10.85
C ALA A 397 -15.42 -4.96 9.68
N LEU A 398 -14.58 -4.11 9.09
CA LEU A 398 -13.68 -4.48 7.98
C LEU A 398 -12.63 -5.50 8.42
N THR A 399 -12.05 -5.32 9.61
CA THR A 399 -11.07 -6.25 10.19
C THR A 399 -11.69 -7.61 10.48
N GLU A 400 -12.93 -7.66 10.96
CA GLU A 400 -13.65 -8.91 11.17
C GLU A 400 -13.91 -9.65 9.85
N ALA A 401 -14.35 -8.94 8.82
CA ALA A 401 -14.66 -9.51 7.51
C ALA A 401 -13.41 -10.09 6.84
N ALA A 402 -12.31 -9.32 6.80
CA ALA A 402 -11.00 -9.75 6.31
C ALA A 402 -10.50 -10.99 7.07
N GLY A 403 -10.56 -10.94 8.41
CA GLY A 403 -10.16 -12.04 9.27
C GLY A 403 -11.02 -13.31 9.20
N LYS A 404 -12.14 -13.31 8.49
CA LYS A 404 -12.90 -14.54 8.18
C LYS A 404 -12.43 -15.18 6.88
N ASP A 405 -12.06 -14.38 5.89
CA ASP A 405 -11.58 -14.82 4.57
C ASP A 405 -10.11 -15.29 4.62
N GLU A 406 -9.29 -14.68 5.47
CA GLU A 406 -7.84 -14.95 5.60
C GLU A 406 -7.49 -16.10 6.54
N ARG A 407 -8.51 -16.82 7.06
CA ARG A 407 -8.27 -17.92 7.99
C ARG A 407 -7.60 -19.07 7.26
N TYR A 408 -6.44 -19.45 7.76
CA TYR A 408 -5.82 -20.72 7.44
C TYR A 408 -6.23 -21.76 8.49
N GLU A 409 -7.13 -22.66 8.12
CA GLU A 409 -7.39 -23.86 8.91
C GLU A 409 -6.15 -24.76 8.83
N HIS A 410 -5.35 -24.77 9.91
CA HIS A 410 -4.34 -25.81 10.06
C HIS A 410 -5.11 -27.13 10.11
N GLY A 411 -4.89 -28.02 9.12
CA GLY A 411 -5.40 -29.38 9.20
C GLY A 411 -5.05 -29.94 10.58
N HIS A 412 -6.02 -30.55 11.27
CA HIS A 412 -5.82 -31.10 12.60
C HIS A 412 -4.58 -32.02 12.60
N VAL A 413 -3.43 -31.53 13.07
CA VAL A 413 -2.19 -32.30 13.15
C VAL A 413 -2.24 -33.29 14.33
N PHE A 414 -3.33 -33.29 15.10
CA PHE A 414 -3.63 -34.26 16.15
C PHE A 414 -5.12 -34.64 16.13
N ASP A 415 -5.51 -35.43 15.13
CA ASP A 415 -6.64 -36.37 15.25
C ASP A 415 -6.08 -37.81 15.27
#